data_AF-A8FZM0-F1
#
_entry.id   AF-A8FZM0-F1
#
_cell.length_a   1.000
_cell.length_b   1.000
_cell.length_c   1.000
_cell.angle_alpha   90.00
_cell.angle_beta   90.00
_cell.angle_gamma   90.00
#
_symmetry.space_group_name_H-M   'P 1'
#
loop_
_entity.id
_entity.type
_entity.pdbx_description
1 polymer ?
#
loop_
_entity_poly.entity_id
_entity_poly.type
_entity_poly.pdbx_seq_one_letter_code
_entity_poly.pdbx_strand_id
1 'polypeptide(L)'
;MYSGSLTSIAKTEGFTLIELVVVIIILGILAVVALPKFINVSQDAHLSTVKGTGGAFKSGINLARAVWATRVGSGPADDLPVFGTATEGELDFNDNGWPAQHWGTADSDGDSPKLDNTDDCISVWETIFEGDEPSISDVLDSDDTDYKANYLSPERCRYDYSANSNLSITYNSLDGSVTIDSDPDS
;
A
#
# COMPACT_ATOMS: atom_id res chain seq x y z
N MET A 1 21.78 -74.45 -31.89
CA MET A 1 22.56 -73.20 -31.99
C MET A 1 21.60 -72.07 -31.66
N TYR A 2 21.49 -71.65 -30.40
CA TYR A 2 20.84 -70.38 -30.03
C TYR A 2 21.62 -69.78 -28.88
N SER A 3 22.19 -68.61 -29.18
CA SER A 3 23.10 -67.82 -28.37
C SER A 3 22.37 -67.26 -27.15
N GLY A 4 22.87 -67.56 -25.95
CA GLY A 4 22.40 -66.92 -24.73
C GLY A 4 22.87 -65.46 -24.70
N SER A 5 21.93 -64.54 -24.92
CA SER A 5 22.16 -63.10 -24.77
C SER A 5 22.21 -62.76 -23.27
N LEU A 6 23.37 -62.33 -22.79
CA LEU A 6 23.57 -61.85 -21.41
C LEU A 6 22.98 -60.44 -21.28
N THR A 7 21.79 -60.33 -20.69
CA THR A 7 21.20 -59.03 -20.33
C THR A 7 21.98 -58.47 -19.13
N SER A 8 22.78 -57.43 -19.37
CA SER A 8 23.44 -56.66 -18.31
C SER A 8 22.37 -55.94 -17.49
N ILE A 9 22.18 -56.35 -16.24
CA ILE A 9 21.35 -55.62 -15.27
C ILE A 9 22.17 -54.39 -14.86
N ALA A 10 21.76 -53.20 -15.31
CA ALA A 10 22.34 -51.95 -14.85
C ALA A 10 22.20 -51.88 -13.32
N LYS A 11 23.32 -51.78 -12.63
CA LYS A 11 23.38 -51.69 -11.18
C LYS A 11 22.77 -50.34 -10.78
N THR A 12 21.64 -50.35 -10.08
CA THR A 12 21.11 -49.15 -9.45
C THR A 12 22.04 -48.75 -8.31
N GLU A 13 22.88 -47.75 -8.56
CA GLU A 13 23.68 -47.06 -7.53
C GLU A 13 22.69 -46.35 -6.61
N GLY A 14 22.43 -46.94 -5.43
CA GLY A 14 21.63 -46.30 -4.39
C GLY A 14 22.44 -45.23 -3.65
N PHE A 15 21.78 -44.13 -3.27
CA PHE A 15 22.37 -43.12 -2.38
C PHE A 15 22.81 -43.75 -1.06
N THR A 16 23.98 -43.36 -0.55
CA THR A 16 24.45 -43.89 0.74
C THR A 16 23.76 -43.17 1.90
N LEU A 17 23.56 -43.87 3.03
CA LEU A 17 22.97 -43.26 4.23
C LEU A 17 23.77 -42.05 4.72
N ILE A 18 25.10 -42.11 4.62
CA ILE A 18 25.97 -41.00 5.04
C ILE A 18 25.79 -39.76 4.18
N GLU A 19 25.54 -39.94 2.88
CA GLU A 19 25.34 -38.85 1.94
C GLU A 19 24.03 -38.10 2.23
N LEU A 20 22.96 -38.82 2.55
CA LEU A 20 21.71 -38.22 3.03
C LEU A 20 21.92 -37.45 4.34
N VAL A 21 22.64 -38.04 5.30
CA VAL A 21 22.89 -37.43 6.62
C VAL A 21 23.73 -36.14 6.50
N VAL A 22 24.76 -36.14 5.67
CA VAL A 22 25.58 -34.94 5.45
C VAL A 22 24.75 -33.83 4.78
N VAL A 23 23.88 -34.17 3.82
CA VAL A 23 23.01 -33.19 3.16
C VAL A 23 22.08 -32.51 4.16
N ILE A 24 21.38 -33.27 5.02
CA ILE A 24 20.48 -32.65 6.01
C ILE A 24 21.23 -31.81 7.05
N ILE A 25 22.47 -32.18 7.40
CA ILE A 25 23.33 -31.38 8.31
C ILE A 25 23.70 -30.06 7.64
N ILE A 26 24.13 -30.09 6.38
CA ILE A 26 24.47 -28.88 5.63
C ILE A 26 23.24 -27.97 5.49
N LEU A 27 22.09 -28.52 5.10
CA LEU A 27 20.83 -27.77 5.02
C LEU A 27 20.42 -27.19 6.37
N GLY A 28 20.63 -27.91 7.47
CA GLY A 28 20.38 -27.43 8.83
C GLY A 28 21.24 -26.20 9.19
N ILE A 29 22.54 -26.23 8.89
CA ILE A 29 23.45 -25.10 9.15
C ILE A 29 23.05 -23.88 8.30
N LEU A 30 22.77 -24.10 7.01
CA LEU A 30 22.35 -23.02 6.11
C LEU A 30 21.04 -22.37 6.56
N ALA A 31 20.08 -23.16 7.03
CA ALA A 31 18.80 -22.66 7.52
C ALA A 31 18.97 -21.74 8.74
N VAL A 32 19.81 -22.13 9.71
CA VAL A 32 20.03 -21.34 10.95
C VAL A 32 20.67 -19.99 10.65
N VAL A 33 21.59 -19.92 9.68
CA VAL A 33 22.26 -18.66 9.30
C VAL A 33 21.36 -17.77 8.43
N ALA A 34 20.56 -18.36 7.54
CA ALA A 34 19.72 -17.61 6.60
C ALA A 34 18.44 -17.02 7.23
N LEU A 35 17.83 -17.73 8.18
CA LEU A 35 16.52 -17.38 8.73
C LEU A 35 16.45 -15.99 9.39
N PRO A 36 17.40 -15.57 10.25
CA PRO A 36 17.36 -14.23 10.85
C PRO A 36 17.45 -13.11 9.81
N LYS A 37 18.27 -13.30 8.77
CA LYS A 37 18.41 -12.33 7.68
C LYS A 37 17.14 -12.23 6.85
N PHE A 38 16.48 -13.35 6.59
CA PHE A 38 15.24 -13.39 5.81
C PHE A 38 14.11 -12.59 6.49
N ILE A 39 13.98 -12.70 7.82
CA ILE A 39 13.00 -11.92 8.60
C ILE A 39 13.25 -10.42 8.45
N ASN A 40 14.50 -9.97 8.64
CA ASN A 40 14.84 -8.55 8.53
C ASN A 40 14.57 -7.99 7.12
N VAL A 41 14.93 -8.73 6.07
CA VAL A 41 14.67 -8.29 4.67
C VAL A 41 13.17 -8.15 4.40
N SER A 42 12.35 -9.03 4.97
CA SER A 42 10.90 -8.96 4.80
C SER A 42 10.33 -7.70 5.47
N GLN A 43 10.78 -7.38 6.70
CA GLN A 43 10.40 -6.15 7.40
C GLN A 43 10.85 -4.89 6.66
N ASP A 44 12.10 -4.85 6.19
CA ASP A 44 12.65 -3.75 5.40
C ASP A 44 11.88 -3.54 4.08
N ALA A 45 11.40 -4.62 3.46
CA ALA A 45 10.60 -4.56 2.25
C ALA A 45 9.25 -3.87 2.50
N HIS A 46 8.50 -4.28 3.52
CA HIS A 46 7.25 -3.62 3.90
C HIS A 46 7.46 -2.13 4.25
N LEU A 47 8.51 -1.83 5.00
CA LEU A 47 8.90 -0.46 5.33
C LEU A 47 9.18 0.39 4.08
N SER A 48 9.89 -0.18 3.10
CA SER A 48 10.18 0.48 1.83
C SER A 48 8.92 0.72 1.01
N THR A 49 7.99 -0.23 0.98
CA THR A 49 6.70 -0.10 0.29
C THR A 49 5.91 1.07 0.86
N VAL A 50 5.67 1.09 2.18
CA VAL A 50 4.87 2.15 2.83
C VAL A 50 5.52 3.53 2.68
N LYS A 51 6.85 3.62 2.75
CA LYS A 51 7.57 4.88 2.48
C LYS A 51 7.42 5.33 1.03
N GLY A 52 7.48 4.40 0.08
CA GLY A 52 7.29 4.67 -1.34
C GLY A 52 5.88 5.19 -1.62
N THR A 53 4.87 4.44 -1.18
CA THR A 53 3.45 4.79 -1.33
C THR A 53 3.14 6.12 -0.65
N GLY A 54 3.55 6.31 0.61
CA GLY A 54 3.31 7.56 1.33
C GLY A 54 4.01 8.76 0.69
N GLY A 55 5.19 8.56 0.10
CA GLY A 55 5.90 9.59 -0.67
C GLY A 55 5.17 9.96 -1.97
N ALA A 56 4.63 8.97 -2.68
CA ALA A 56 3.82 9.18 -3.88
C ALA A 56 2.51 9.92 -3.54
N PHE A 57 1.79 9.44 -2.52
CA PHE A 57 0.57 10.06 -2.03
C PHE A 57 0.80 11.53 -1.62
N LYS A 58 1.84 11.80 -0.83
CA LYS A 58 2.23 13.17 -0.47
C LYS A 58 2.53 14.04 -1.69
N SER A 59 3.16 13.48 -2.72
CA SER A 59 3.44 14.20 -3.96
C SER A 59 2.16 14.54 -4.71
N GLY A 60 1.21 13.60 -4.77
CA GLY A 60 -0.13 13.81 -5.33
C GLY A 60 -0.90 14.92 -4.62
N ILE A 61 -0.94 14.90 -3.28
CA ILE A 61 -1.59 15.95 -2.48
C ILE A 61 -0.98 17.33 -2.76
N ASN A 62 0.35 17.42 -2.84
CA ASN A 62 1.03 18.69 -3.14
C ASN A 62 0.77 19.17 -4.57
N LEU A 63 0.66 18.26 -5.53
CA LEU A 63 0.30 18.59 -6.91
C LEU A 63 -1.15 19.08 -6.99
N ALA A 64 -2.08 18.39 -6.35
CA ALA A 64 -3.47 18.81 -6.22
C ALA A 64 -3.59 20.23 -5.65
N ARG A 65 -2.88 20.49 -4.55
CA ARG A 65 -2.77 21.82 -3.94
C ARG A 65 -2.24 22.88 -4.92
N ALA A 66 -1.21 22.55 -5.69
CA ALA A 66 -0.64 23.48 -6.67
C ALA A 66 -1.64 23.81 -7.79
N VAL A 67 -2.40 22.82 -8.26
CA VAL A 67 -3.47 23.03 -9.24
C VAL A 67 -4.56 23.94 -8.67
N TRP A 68 -5.05 23.65 -7.46
CA TRP A 68 -6.01 24.52 -6.77
C TRP A 68 -5.50 25.96 -6.65
N ALA A 69 -4.25 26.15 -6.24
CA ALA A 69 -3.67 27.49 -6.04
C ALA A 69 -3.60 28.31 -7.34
N THR A 70 -3.49 27.65 -8.49
CA THR A 70 -3.41 28.31 -9.80
C THR A 70 -4.76 28.52 -10.47
N ARG A 71 -5.72 27.60 -10.27
CA ARG A 71 -7.03 27.62 -10.94
C ARG A 71 -8.13 28.26 -10.09
N VAL A 72 -8.06 28.10 -8.78
CA VAL A 72 -9.07 28.57 -7.81
C VAL A 72 -8.51 29.75 -7.01
N GLY A 73 -7.33 29.57 -6.42
CA GLY A 73 -6.60 30.60 -5.68
C GLY A 73 -7.06 30.81 -4.22
N SER A 74 -8.37 30.74 -3.93
CA SER A 74 -8.90 30.86 -2.57
C SER A 74 -10.31 30.28 -2.43
N GLY A 75 -10.65 29.77 -1.25
CA GLY A 75 -11.95 29.17 -0.95
C GLY A 75 -12.05 27.70 -1.38
N PRO A 76 -13.23 27.09 -1.18
CA PRO A 76 -13.45 25.71 -1.54
C PRO A 76 -13.56 25.58 -3.06
N ALA A 77 -13.35 24.38 -3.57
CA ALA A 77 -13.60 24.06 -4.97
C ALA A 77 -14.07 22.63 -5.07
N ASP A 78 -15.17 22.44 -5.79
CA ASP A 78 -15.75 21.13 -6.05
C ASP A 78 -15.42 20.71 -7.48
N ASP A 79 -15.30 19.40 -7.69
CA ASP A 79 -15.10 18.78 -9.00
C ASP A 79 -13.92 19.41 -9.79
N LEU A 80 -12.79 19.69 -9.13
CA LEU A 80 -11.63 20.29 -9.82
C LEU A 80 -10.81 19.21 -10.54
N PRO A 81 -10.67 19.27 -11.88
CA PRO A 81 -9.86 18.29 -12.62
C PRO A 81 -8.36 18.54 -12.40
N VAL A 82 -7.73 17.77 -11.52
CA VAL A 82 -6.30 17.88 -11.21
C VAL A 82 -5.44 17.05 -12.16
N PHE A 83 -5.83 15.79 -12.38
CA PHE A 83 -5.10 14.84 -13.21
C PHE A 83 -5.82 14.68 -14.56
N GLY A 84 -5.49 15.56 -15.50
CA GLY A 84 -6.09 15.53 -16.85
C GLY A 84 -7.37 16.36 -16.98
N THR A 85 -8.28 15.89 -17.84
CA THR A 85 -9.51 16.61 -18.24
C THR A 85 -10.73 15.70 -18.28
N ALA A 86 -10.65 14.51 -17.68
CA ALA A 86 -11.79 13.62 -17.55
C ALA A 86 -12.72 14.13 -16.44
N THR A 87 -14.01 13.80 -16.54
CA THR A 87 -15.04 14.04 -15.50
C THR A 87 -15.04 12.95 -14.42
N GLU A 88 -14.05 12.07 -14.45
CA GLU A 88 -13.80 11.03 -13.45
C GLU A 88 -12.45 11.35 -12.82
N GLY A 89 -12.35 11.21 -11.49
CA GLY A 89 -11.14 11.56 -10.74
C GLY A 89 -10.96 13.07 -10.48
N GLU A 90 -12.06 13.81 -10.42
CA GLU A 90 -12.05 15.20 -9.98
C GLU A 90 -11.87 15.28 -8.45
N LEU A 91 -11.19 16.32 -7.98
CA LEU A 91 -10.87 16.51 -6.56
C LEU A 91 -11.67 17.68 -5.99
N ASP A 92 -12.28 17.44 -4.84
CA ASP A 92 -12.84 18.49 -4.00
C ASP A 92 -11.78 19.04 -3.04
N PHE A 93 -11.88 20.33 -2.76
CA PHE A 93 -10.96 21.07 -1.92
C PHE A 93 -11.72 21.88 -0.88
N ASN A 94 -11.26 21.79 0.37
CA ASN A 94 -11.78 22.59 1.46
C ASN A 94 -11.40 24.08 1.34
N ASP A 95 -11.91 24.93 2.23
CA ASP A 95 -11.60 26.37 2.33
C ASP A 95 -10.10 26.66 2.42
N ASN A 96 -9.34 25.76 3.06
CA ASN A 96 -7.90 25.87 3.19
C ASN A 96 -7.18 25.49 1.90
N GLY A 97 -7.91 24.94 0.91
CA GLY A 97 -7.54 24.48 -0.43
C GLY A 97 -6.75 23.17 -0.43
N TRP A 98 -7.03 22.30 0.53
CA TRP A 98 -6.49 20.95 0.60
C TRP A 98 -7.54 19.95 0.15
N PRO A 99 -7.14 18.85 -0.51
CA PRO A 99 -8.04 17.77 -0.87
C PRO A 99 -8.91 17.32 0.31
N ALA A 100 -10.21 17.42 0.12
CA ALA A 100 -11.21 16.98 1.08
C ALA A 100 -12.40 16.51 0.27
N GLN A 101 -12.29 15.29 -0.29
CA GLN A 101 -13.38 14.69 -1.05
C GLN A 101 -14.63 14.62 -0.18
N HIS A 102 -15.80 14.83 -0.78
CA HIS A 102 -17.07 14.57 -0.12
C HIS A 102 -17.86 13.57 -0.97
N TRP A 103 -18.02 12.33 -0.50
CA TRP A 103 -18.73 11.30 -1.28
C TRP A 103 -19.99 10.81 -0.56
N GLY A 104 -21.09 10.67 -1.32
CA GLY A 104 -22.31 9.98 -0.87
C GLY A 104 -23.28 10.80 -0.01
N THR A 105 -22.80 11.69 0.84
CA THR A 105 -23.62 12.73 1.49
C THR A 105 -23.08 14.10 1.10
N ALA A 106 -23.92 14.91 0.46
CA ALA A 106 -23.59 16.31 0.31
C ALA A 106 -23.41 16.91 1.71
N ASP A 107 -22.24 17.47 1.99
CA ASP A 107 -22.16 18.63 2.86
C ASP A 107 -23.24 19.60 2.36
N SER A 108 -24.01 20.20 3.26
CA SER A 108 -25.17 21.04 2.88
C SER A 108 -24.77 21.95 1.72
N ASP A 109 -25.43 21.84 0.56
CA ASP A 109 -25.04 22.54 -0.69
C ASP A 109 -24.50 23.95 -0.40
N GLY A 110 -23.19 24.14 -0.56
CA GLY A 110 -22.49 25.40 -0.28
C GLY A 110 -21.62 25.46 0.98
N ASP A 111 -21.54 24.39 1.78
CA ASP A 111 -20.51 24.23 2.81
C ASP A 111 -19.18 23.75 2.19
N SER A 112 -18.05 24.19 2.76
CA SER A 112 -16.72 23.71 2.35
C SER A 112 -16.62 22.19 2.54
N PRO A 113 -16.15 21.43 1.52
CA PRO A 113 -15.89 20.00 1.63
C PRO A 113 -14.98 19.68 2.82
N LYS A 114 -15.27 18.58 3.53
CA LYS A 114 -14.50 18.12 4.70
C LYS A 114 -14.34 16.62 4.69
N LEU A 115 -13.22 16.15 5.22
CA LEU A 115 -13.06 14.76 5.59
C LEU A 115 -13.82 14.51 6.90
N ASP A 116 -14.95 13.84 6.85
CA ASP A 116 -15.75 13.59 8.06
C ASP A 116 -16.15 12.13 8.27
N ASN A 117 -15.84 11.27 7.30
CA ASN A 117 -16.10 9.84 7.36
C ASN A 117 -15.02 9.02 6.61
N THR A 118 -15.13 7.69 6.66
CA THR A 118 -14.16 6.79 6.02
C THR A 118 -14.28 6.76 4.49
N ASP A 119 -15.47 6.99 3.94
CA ASP A 119 -15.71 6.99 2.49
C ASP A 119 -14.97 8.17 1.82
N ASP A 120 -14.94 9.33 2.48
CA ASP A 120 -14.14 10.48 2.03
C ASP A 120 -12.64 10.14 1.97
N CYS A 121 -12.14 9.39 2.95
CA CYS A 121 -10.75 8.94 2.99
C CYS A 121 -10.43 7.99 1.82
N ILE A 122 -11.33 7.05 1.53
CA ILE A 122 -11.19 6.15 0.38
C ILE A 122 -11.20 6.97 -0.92
N SER A 123 -12.14 7.90 -1.06
CA SER A 123 -12.25 8.76 -2.24
C SER A 123 -10.99 9.61 -2.48
N VAL A 124 -10.42 10.22 -1.42
CA VAL A 124 -9.15 10.95 -1.55
C VAL A 124 -8.04 10.03 -2.04
N TRP A 125 -7.94 8.82 -1.48
CA TRP A 125 -6.92 7.86 -1.88
C TRP A 125 -7.04 7.46 -3.34
N GLU A 126 -8.21 6.99 -3.75
CA GLU A 126 -8.48 6.54 -5.11
C GLU A 126 -8.25 7.68 -6.10
N THR A 127 -8.70 8.89 -5.79
CA THR A 127 -8.55 10.02 -6.71
C THR A 127 -7.09 10.48 -6.85
N ILE A 128 -6.32 10.46 -5.75
CA ILE A 128 -4.90 10.82 -5.79
C ILE A 128 -4.06 9.81 -6.57
N PHE A 129 -4.47 8.54 -6.57
CA PHE A 129 -3.87 7.49 -7.39
C PHE A 129 -4.58 7.27 -8.73
N GLU A 130 -5.53 8.14 -9.12
CA GLU A 130 -6.31 8.02 -10.36
C GLU A 130 -7.02 6.66 -10.54
N GLY A 131 -7.36 5.98 -9.43
CA GLY A 131 -7.96 4.65 -9.39
C GLY A 131 -6.98 3.49 -9.63
N ASP A 132 -5.69 3.79 -9.81
CA ASP A 132 -4.62 2.79 -9.93
C ASP A 132 -4.17 2.25 -8.55
N GLU A 133 -3.30 1.24 -8.56
CA GLU A 133 -2.66 0.68 -7.36
C GLU A 133 -1.92 1.77 -6.54
N PRO A 134 -1.95 1.71 -5.20
CA PRO A 134 -2.36 0.57 -4.36
C PRO A 134 -3.85 0.55 -4.03
N SER A 135 -4.41 -0.65 -3.87
CA SER A 135 -5.81 -0.88 -3.53
C SER A 135 -6.17 -0.43 -2.10
N ILE A 136 -7.42 -0.03 -1.89
CA ILE A 136 -7.91 0.46 -0.60
C ILE A 136 -9.32 -0.04 -0.29
N SER A 137 -9.63 -0.25 0.99
CA SER A 137 -11.01 -0.47 1.47
C SER A 137 -11.23 0.05 2.90
N ASP A 138 -12.45 -0.11 3.42
CA ASP A 138 -12.80 0.11 4.82
C ASP A 138 -12.60 -1.14 5.71
N VAL A 139 -12.21 -2.27 5.11
CA VAL A 139 -11.97 -3.56 5.78
C VAL A 139 -10.47 -3.84 5.89
N LEU A 140 -10.02 -4.39 7.03
CA LEU A 140 -8.64 -4.86 7.13
C LEU A 140 -8.54 -6.29 6.59
N ASP A 141 -8.28 -6.43 5.29
CA ASP A 141 -8.07 -7.73 4.65
C ASP A 141 -6.82 -7.68 3.76
N SER A 142 -5.74 -8.33 4.21
CA SER A 142 -4.46 -8.38 3.49
C SER A 142 -4.46 -9.30 2.28
N ASP A 143 -5.46 -10.17 2.16
CA ASP A 143 -5.60 -11.06 0.99
C ASP A 143 -6.36 -10.35 -0.16
N ASP A 144 -7.00 -9.21 0.11
CA ASP A 144 -7.85 -8.48 -0.83
C ASP A 144 -7.39 -7.02 -1.08
N THR A 145 -6.87 -6.33 -0.07
CA THR A 145 -6.50 -4.90 -0.18
C THR A 145 -5.15 -4.56 0.43
N ASP A 146 -4.44 -3.60 -0.18
CA ASP A 146 -3.13 -3.14 0.28
C ASP A 146 -3.24 -2.23 1.51
N TYR A 147 -4.28 -1.40 1.55
CA TYR A 147 -4.52 -0.44 2.63
C TYR A 147 -5.96 -0.46 3.11
N LYS A 148 -6.13 -0.15 4.40
CA LYS A 148 -7.42 0.14 4.99
C LYS A 148 -7.52 1.61 5.37
N ALA A 149 -8.58 2.28 4.92
CA ALA A 149 -8.95 3.62 5.35
C ALA A 149 -9.60 3.62 6.74
N ASN A 150 -9.21 4.59 7.56
CA ASN A 150 -9.89 4.92 8.79
C ASN A 150 -9.97 6.44 8.92
N TYR A 151 -11.16 6.96 9.19
CA TYR A 151 -11.33 8.35 9.57
C TYR A 151 -10.95 8.58 11.04
N LEU A 152 -10.19 9.65 11.27
CA LEU A 152 -9.78 10.14 12.58
C LEU A 152 -10.26 11.58 12.75
N SER A 153 -11.16 11.81 13.70
CA SER A 153 -11.66 13.15 13.96
C SER A 153 -10.59 14.04 14.62
N PRO A 154 -10.45 15.32 14.21
CA PRO A 154 -11.10 15.95 13.05
C PRO A 154 -10.29 15.79 11.75
N GLU A 155 -10.99 15.66 10.62
CA GLU A 155 -10.49 15.92 9.26
C GLU A 155 -9.17 15.23 8.88
N ARG A 156 -9.04 13.97 9.32
CA ARG A 156 -7.82 13.20 9.12
C ARG A 156 -8.14 11.78 8.68
N CYS A 157 -7.39 11.31 7.69
CA CYS A 157 -7.45 9.96 7.19
C CYS A 157 -6.19 9.21 7.56
N ARG A 158 -6.36 8.02 8.14
CA ARG A 158 -5.27 7.07 8.40
C ARG A 158 -5.46 5.84 7.51
N TYR A 159 -4.46 5.57 6.71
CA TYR A 159 -4.36 4.44 5.81
C TYR A 159 -3.42 3.40 6.42
N ASP A 160 -3.99 2.38 7.06
CA ASP A 160 -3.21 1.29 7.66
C ASP A 160 -2.80 0.30 6.59
N TYR A 161 -1.54 -0.12 6.59
CA TYR A 161 -1.02 -1.07 5.61
C TYR A 161 -1.46 -2.49 5.98
N SER A 162 -2.20 -3.16 5.11
CA SER A 162 -2.86 -4.43 5.45
C SER A 162 -1.89 -5.56 5.82
N ALA A 163 -0.71 -5.61 5.18
CA ALA A 163 0.29 -6.64 5.48
C ALA A 163 1.03 -6.39 6.82
N ASN A 164 1.00 -5.17 7.34
CA ASN A 164 1.50 -4.84 8.68
C ASN A 164 0.81 -3.57 9.21
N SER A 165 -0.18 -3.76 10.09
CA SER A 165 -1.01 -2.68 10.65
C SER A 165 -0.27 -1.67 11.53
N ASN A 166 0.98 -1.94 11.90
CA ASN A 166 1.82 -0.98 12.62
C ASN A 166 2.37 0.11 11.68
N LEU A 167 2.36 -0.15 10.37
CA LEU A 167 2.77 0.81 9.34
C LEU A 167 1.53 1.53 8.80
N SER A 168 1.61 2.84 8.65
CA SER A 168 0.47 3.62 8.15
C SER A 168 0.88 4.91 7.45
N ILE A 169 -0.02 5.46 6.65
CA ILE A 169 0.09 6.81 6.08
C ILE A 169 -1.06 7.61 6.66
N THR A 170 -0.79 8.81 7.18
CA THR A 170 -1.80 9.69 7.76
C THR A 170 -1.82 11.01 7.00
N TYR A 171 -3.01 11.42 6.58
CA TYR A 171 -3.27 12.68 5.89
C TYR A 171 -4.21 13.57 6.71
N ASN A 172 -3.87 14.86 6.84
CA ASN A 172 -4.69 15.86 7.53
C ASN A 172 -5.13 16.96 6.53
N SER A 173 -6.43 17.08 6.25
CA SER A 173 -6.95 18.10 5.30
C SER A 173 -6.92 19.51 5.88
N LEU A 174 -6.74 19.68 7.20
CA LEU A 174 -6.66 21.01 7.80
C LEU A 174 -5.38 21.76 7.40
N ASP A 175 -4.27 21.04 7.22
CA ASP A 175 -2.95 21.63 6.96
C ASP A 175 -2.19 20.99 5.80
N GLY A 176 -2.73 19.96 5.16
CA GLY A 176 -2.11 19.25 4.05
C GLY A 176 -0.98 18.32 4.45
N SER A 177 -0.76 18.10 5.75
CA SER A 177 0.34 17.26 6.21
C SER A 177 0.08 15.78 5.89
N VAL A 178 1.12 15.14 5.34
CA VAL A 178 1.19 13.69 5.16
C VAL A 178 2.33 13.16 6.01
N THR A 179 2.00 12.29 6.95
CA THR A 179 2.94 11.63 7.87
C THR A 179 2.95 10.14 7.57
N ILE A 180 4.13 9.54 7.55
CA ILE A 180 4.32 8.11 7.28
C ILE A 180 4.81 7.47 8.57
N ASP A 181 3.95 6.66 9.17
CA ASP A 181 4.35 5.83 10.30
C ASP A 181 5.12 4.62 9.76
N SER A 182 6.38 4.58 10.16
CA SER A 182 7.38 3.69 9.60
C SER A 182 8.09 2.89 10.69
N ASP A 183 7.55 2.91 11.91
CA ASP A 183 8.01 2.08 13.01
C ASP A 183 7.20 0.77 13.02
N PRO A 184 7.83 -0.37 12.69
CA PRO A 184 7.13 -1.65 12.64
C PRO A 184 6.72 -2.18 14.02
N ASP A 185 7.15 -1.55 15.11
CA ASP A 185 6.93 -2.00 16.49
C ASP A 185 6.03 -1.04 17.31
N SER A 186 5.37 -0.07 16.66
CA SER A 186 4.46 0.92 17.30
C SER A 186 3.17 0.33 17.87
#